data_AF-A0A3L7TD98-F1
#
_entry.id   AF-A0A3L7TD98-F1
#
_cell.length_a   1.000
_cell.length_b   1.000
_cell.length_c   1.000
_cell.angle_alpha   90.00
_cell.angle_beta   90.00
_cell.angle_gamma   90.00
#
_symmetry.space_group_name_H-M   'P 1'
#
loop_
_entity.id
_entity.type
_entity.pdbx_description
1 polymer ?
#
loop_
_entity_poly.entity_id
_entity_poly.type
_entity_poly.pdbx_seq_one_letter_code
_entity_poly.pdbx_strand_id
1 'polypeptide(L)'
;GDFLASEAERIAKFELGLAQLERCACPVVIGDLPDMSAAVGKMLSVSQMPQLETIKKLNARLYEWAKSRPNVCVIPLGALSEDLRVKHAIRIADMEWAATTAEPLLQDDALHPTARGLAGITAVALLAIDPLLAAEFRAKCPHDPKLIFEALTKSLPKLSESREQKEAIAPKNAA
;
A
#
# COMPACT_ATOMS: atom_id res chain seq x y z
N GLY A 1 -20.05 -3.39 8.26
CA GLY A 1 -20.09 -2.67 6.98
C GLY A 1 -20.39 -3.69 5.91
N ASP A 2 -21.27 -3.37 4.97
CA ASP A 2 -21.65 -4.29 3.91
C ASP A 2 -20.43 -4.60 3.04
N PHE A 3 -19.97 -5.85 3.08
CA PHE A 3 -18.96 -6.34 2.17
C PHE A 3 -19.57 -6.50 0.78
N LEU A 4 -18.78 -6.24 -0.27
CA LEU A 4 -19.23 -6.44 -1.64
C LEU A 4 -19.60 -7.91 -1.84
N ALA A 5 -20.83 -8.17 -2.26
CA ALA A 5 -21.44 -9.49 -2.24
C ALA A 5 -21.03 -10.36 -3.43
N SER A 6 -20.48 -9.77 -4.49
CA SER A 6 -20.10 -10.48 -5.71
C SER A 6 -18.98 -9.82 -6.49
N GLU A 7 -18.34 -10.58 -7.38
CA GLU A 7 -17.34 -10.06 -8.33
C GLU A 7 -17.94 -9.01 -9.27
N ALA A 8 -19.21 -9.15 -9.66
CA ALA A 8 -19.91 -8.16 -10.48
C ALA A 8 -20.04 -6.82 -9.75
N GLU A 9 -20.36 -6.84 -8.45
CA GLU A 9 -20.39 -5.62 -7.63
C GLU A 9 -19.00 -5.00 -7.49
N ARG A 10 -17.95 -5.81 -7.32
CA ARG A 10 -16.55 -5.31 -7.29
C ARG A 10 -16.19 -4.57 -8.57
N ILE A 11 -16.53 -5.15 -9.73
CA ILE A 11 -16.29 -4.53 -11.04
C ILE A 11 -17.09 -3.22 -11.15
N ALA A 12 -18.36 -3.22 -10.79
CA ALA A 12 -19.20 -2.02 -10.84
C ALA A 12 -18.66 -0.90 -9.92
N LYS A 13 -18.21 -1.24 -8.71
CA LYS A 13 -17.60 -0.28 -7.77
C LYS A 13 -16.24 0.21 -8.23
N PHE A 14 -15.47 -0.64 -8.90
CA PHE A 14 -14.20 -0.26 -9.49
C PHE A 14 -14.39 0.79 -10.59
N GLU A 15 -15.32 0.58 -11.53
CA GLU A 15 -15.64 1.57 -12.57
C GLU A 15 -16.18 2.88 -11.97
N LEU A 16 -17.01 2.78 -10.91
CA LEU A 16 -17.44 3.97 -10.17
C LEU A 16 -16.24 4.73 -9.60
N GLY A 17 -15.27 4.03 -9.02
CA GLY A 17 -14.03 4.60 -8.50
C GLY A 17 -13.23 5.34 -9.58
N LEU A 18 -13.03 4.70 -10.75
CA LEU A 18 -12.38 5.35 -11.89
C LEU A 18 -13.12 6.63 -12.31
N ALA A 19 -14.45 6.59 -12.39
CA ALA A 19 -15.26 7.76 -12.71
C ALA A 19 -15.17 8.86 -11.64
N GLN A 20 -14.93 8.52 -10.36
CA GLN A 20 -14.65 9.54 -9.33
C GLN A 20 -13.29 10.20 -9.57
N LEU A 21 -12.26 9.41 -9.89
CA LEU A 21 -10.89 9.88 -10.12
C LEU A 21 -10.79 10.78 -11.35
N GLU A 22 -11.62 10.58 -12.38
CA GLU A 22 -11.67 11.45 -13.56
C GLU A 22 -12.02 12.91 -13.25
N ARG A 23 -12.65 13.17 -12.10
CA ARG A 23 -13.00 14.53 -11.68
C ARG A 23 -11.85 15.22 -10.94
N CYS A 24 -10.76 14.53 -10.63
CA CYS A 24 -9.59 15.12 -10.02
C CYS A 24 -8.84 15.99 -11.05
N ALA A 25 -8.73 17.29 -10.77
CA ALA A 25 -7.99 18.23 -11.62
C ALA A 25 -6.47 18.27 -11.31
N CYS A 26 -6.01 17.50 -10.32
CA CYS A 26 -4.61 17.39 -9.91
C CYS A 26 -3.95 16.11 -10.46
N PRO A 27 -2.62 15.98 -10.37
CA PRO A 27 -1.95 14.71 -10.60
C PRO A 27 -2.49 13.63 -9.66
N VAL A 28 -2.72 12.43 -10.22
CA VAL A 28 -3.23 11.26 -9.50
C VAL A 28 -2.18 10.17 -9.52
N VAL A 29 -1.82 9.68 -8.33
CA VAL A 29 -0.94 8.53 -8.15
C VAL A 29 -1.79 7.41 -7.58
N ILE A 30 -1.84 6.27 -8.28
CA ILE A 30 -2.69 5.15 -7.90
C ILE A 30 -1.91 3.83 -7.99
N GLY A 31 -2.02 2.99 -6.97
CA GLY A 31 -1.51 1.62 -7.03
C GLY A 31 -2.48 0.71 -7.78
N ASP A 32 -1.96 -0.22 -8.58
CA ASP A 32 -2.77 -1.35 -9.05
C ASP A 32 -3.13 -2.30 -7.89
N LEU A 33 -4.04 -3.23 -8.15
CA LEU A 33 -4.60 -4.11 -7.12
C LEU A 33 -3.67 -5.31 -6.88
N PRO A 34 -3.19 -5.52 -5.65
CA PRO A 34 -2.34 -6.65 -5.29
C PRO A 34 -3.13 -7.94 -5.02
N ASP A 35 -2.47 -9.08 -5.16
CA ASP A 35 -2.94 -10.35 -4.59
C ASP A 35 -2.63 -10.38 -3.08
N MET A 36 -3.69 -10.33 -2.27
CA MET A 36 -3.63 -10.37 -0.81
C MET A 36 -4.13 -11.69 -0.23
N SER A 37 -4.16 -12.76 -1.03
CA SER A 37 -4.66 -14.08 -0.62
C SER A 37 -3.94 -14.65 0.61
N ALA A 38 -2.66 -14.32 0.81
CA ALA A 38 -1.88 -14.74 1.98
C ALA A 38 -2.40 -14.18 3.32
N ALA A 39 -3.21 -13.13 3.29
CA ALA A 39 -3.86 -12.55 4.47
C ALA A 39 -5.23 -13.19 4.77
N VAL A 40 -5.73 -14.09 3.91
CA VAL A 40 -7.00 -14.79 4.14
C VAL A 40 -6.88 -15.77 5.29
N GLY A 41 -7.84 -15.72 6.22
CA GLY A 41 -7.78 -16.46 7.49
C GLY A 41 -6.91 -15.81 8.56
N LYS A 42 -6.25 -14.68 8.22
CA LYS A 42 -5.61 -13.76 9.15
C LYS A 42 -6.45 -12.50 9.28
N MET A 43 -6.19 -11.49 8.44
CA MET A 43 -6.89 -10.20 8.45
C MET A 43 -8.02 -10.10 7.43
N LEU A 44 -8.05 -10.97 6.43
CA LEU A 44 -9.12 -11.02 5.44
C LEU A 44 -9.97 -12.27 5.63
N SER A 45 -11.28 -12.13 5.51
CA SER A 45 -12.17 -13.25 5.21
C SER A 45 -12.05 -13.62 3.73
N VAL A 46 -12.46 -14.86 3.40
CA VAL A 46 -12.55 -15.31 2.00
C VAL A 46 -13.43 -14.37 1.18
N SER A 47 -14.52 -13.85 1.75
CA SER A 47 -15.43 -12.93 1.07
C SER A 47 -14.86 -11.53 0.87
N GLN A 48 -13.76 -11.15 1.51
CA GLN A 48 -13.09 -9.87 1.26
C GLN A 48 -12.14 -9.94 0.07
N MET A 49 -11.59 -11.11 -0.23
CA MET A 49 -10.62 -11.31 -1.31
C MET A 49 -11.32 -11.50 -2.66
N PRO A 50 -11.10 -10.61 -3.66
CA PRO A 50 -11.58 -10.85 -5.02
C PRO A 50 -10.91 -12.07 -5.63
N GLN A 51 -11.54 -12.65 -6.66
CA GLN A 51 -10.88 -13.70 -7.43
C GLN A 51 -9.66 -13.13 -8.17
N LEU A 52 -8.58 -13.92 -8.31
CA LEU A 52 -7.36 -13.48 -8.98
C LEU A 52 -7.61 -13.03 -10.42
N GLU A 53 -8.50 -13.71 -11.13
CA GLU A 53 -8.93 -13.31 -12.48
C GLU A 53 -9.65 -11.95 -12.50
N THR A 54 -10.39 -11.62 -11.44
CA THR A 54 -11.00 -10.29 -11.30
C THR A 54 -9.92 -9.25 -11.06
N ILE A 55 -8.97 -9.48 -10.16
CA ILE A 55 -7.82 -8.58 -9.94
C ILE A 55 -7.09 -8.30 -11.25
N LYS A 56 -6.76 -9.35 -12.01
CA LYS A 56 -6.10 -9.25 -13.32
C LYS A 56 -6.90 -8.40 -14.31
N LYS A 57 -8.22 -8.63 -14.41
CA LYS A 57 -9.12 -7.84 -15.27
C LYS A 57 -9.18 -6.37 -14.86
N LEU A 58 -9.31 -6.10 -13.57
CA LEU A 58 -9.38 -4.74 -13.03
C LEU A 58 -8.05 -3.99 -13.21
N ASN A 59 -6.91 -4.65 -13.02
CA ASN A 59 -5.60 -4.05 -13.30
C ASN A 59 -5.43 -3.74 -14.79
N ALA A 60 -5.76 -4.68 -15.69
CA ALA A 60 -5.74 -4.41 -17.14
C ALA A 60 -6.61 -3.19 -17.50
N ARG A 61 -7.79 -3.10 -16.90
CA ARG A 61 -8.70 -1.96 -17.04
C ARG A 61 -8.12 -0.66 -16.48
N LEU A 62 -7.45 -0.69 -15.33
CA LEU A 62 -6.76 0.46 -14.73
C LEU A 62 -5.69 1.01 -15.67
N TYR A 63 -4.82 0.14 -16.18
CA TYR A 63 -3.75 0.54 -17.09
C TYR A 63 -4.34 1.10 -18.40
N GLU A 64 -5.39 0.49 -18.95
CA GLU A 64 -6.07 1.01 -20.14
C GLU A 64 -6.69 2.39 -19.90
N TRP A 65 -7.34 2.58 -18.75
CA TRP A 65 -7.84 3.88 -18.33
C TRP A 65 -6.71 4.92 -18.20
N ALA A 66 -5.59 4.56 -17.57
CA ALA A 66 -4.49 5.49 -17.34
C ALA A 66 -3.78 5.94 -18.64
N LYS A 67 -3.72 5.10 -19.68
CA LYS A 67 -3.00 5.39 -20.94
C LYS A 67 -3.35 6.73 -21.60
N SER A 68 -4.62 7.13 -21.54
CA SER A 68 -5.11 8.37 -22.17
C SER A 68 -5.09 9.59 -21.23
N ARG A 69 -4.51 9.45 -20.03
CA ARG A 69 -4.57 10.45 -18.95
C ARG A 69 -3.15 10.82 -18.49
N PRO A 70 -2.55 11.89 -19.04
CA PRO A 70 -1.16 12.24 -18.74
C PRO A 70 -0.92 12.69 -17.29
N ASN A 71 -1.99 13.04 -16.56
CA ASN A 71 -1.93 13.39 -15.14
C ASN A 71 -2.07 12.18 -14.20
N VAL A 72 -2.14 10.95 -14.72
CA VAL A 72 -2.28 9.72 -13.94
C VAL A 72 -0.98 8.92 -14.00
N CYS A 73 -0.47 8.54 -12.83
CA CYS A 73 0.64 7.60 -12.68
C CYS A 73 0.14 6.34 -11.97
N VAL A 74 0.34 5.17 -12.59
CA VAL A 74 0.04 3.88 -11.97
C VAL A 74 1.31 3.28 -11.38
N ILE A 75 1.29 2.98 -10.08
CA ILE A 75 2.37 2.31 -9.36
C ILE A 75 2.09 0.80 -9.35
N PRO A 76 3.10 -0.05 -9.65
CA PRO A 76 2.94 -1.51 -9.70
C PRO A 76 2.90 -2.12 -8.28
N LEU A 77 1.89 -1.76 -7.50
CA LEU A 77 1.71 -2.18 -6.11
C LEU A 77 1.55 -3.70 -5.98
N GLY A 78 0.91 -4.37 -6.96
CA GLY A 78 0.82 -5.81 -7.03
C GLY A 78 2.17 -6.50 -7.10
N ALA A 79 3.09 -5.99 -7.94
CA ALA A 79 4.45 -6.51 -8.01
C ALA A 79 5.24 -6.23 -6.73
N LEU A 80 5.06 -5.05 -6.13
CA LEU A 80 5.70 -4.72 -4.84
C LEU A 80 5.23 -5.63 -3.70
N SER A 81 3.93 -5.92 -3.66
CA SER A 81 3.33 -6.84 -2.69
C SER A 81 3.86 -8.26 -2.88
N GLU A 82 4.02 -8.70 -4.13
CA GLU A 82 4.61 -9.99 -4.46
C GLU A 82 6.07 -10.08 -3.99
N ASP A 83 6.89 -9.07 -4.28
CA ASP A 83 8.28 -9.01 -3.87
C ASP A 83 8.43 -9.03 -2.34
N LEU A 84 7.58 -8.28 -1.62
CA LEU A 84 7.55 -8.30 -0.15
C LEU A 84 7.21 -9.69 0.41
N ARG A 85 6.29 -10.40 -0.23
CA ARG A 85 5.81 -11.71 0.22
C ARG A 85 6.78 -12.84 -0.10
N VAL A 86 7.37 -12.82 -1.30
CA VAL A 86 8.17 -13.93 -1.84
C VAL A 86 9.66 -13.70 -1.66
N LYS A 87 10.14 -12.49 -1.95
CA LYS A 87 11.57 -12.15 -1.89
C LYS A 87 11.96 -11.55 -0.55
N HIS A 88 10.97 -11.14 0.25
CA HIS A 88 11.18 -10.39 1.49
C HIS A 88 12.03 -9.14 1.25
N ALA A 89 11.87 -8.50 0.09
CA ALA A 89 12.64 -7.34 -0.31
C ALA A 89 11.81 -6.42 -1.21
N ILE A 90 12.23 -5.16 -1.30
CA ILE A 90 11.70 -4.19 -2.27
C ILE A 90 12.85 -3.72 -3.15
N ARG A 91 12.65 -3.74 -4.47
CA ARG A 91 13.61 -3.17 -5.42
C ARG A 91 13.33 -1.68 -5.62
N ILE A 92 14.32 -0.84 -5.34
CA ILE A 92 14.24 0.63 -5.42
C ILE A 92 15.36 1.12 -6.35
N ALA A 93 15.03 1.61 -7.55
CA ALA A 93 16.00 2.04 -8.58
C ALA A 93 17.10 0.99 -8.90
N ASP A 94 18.30 1.11 -8.32
CA ASP A 94 19.46 0.19 -8.37
C ASP A 94 19.77 -0.52 -7.03
N MET A 95 19.06 -0.14 -5.96
CA MET A 95 19.12 -0.72 -4.61
C MET A 95 18.10 -1.86 -4.38
N GLU A 96 18.50 -2.86 -3.59
CA GLU A 96 17.59 -3.82 -2.96
C GLU A 96 17.42 -3.48 -1.47
N TRP A 97 16.18 -3.29 -1.04
CA TRP A 97 15.81 -3.05 0.35
C TRP A 97 15.26 -4.34 0.94
N ALA A 98 16.16 -5.15 1.52
CA ALA A 98 15.82 -6.47 2.05
C ALA A 98 15.33 -6.40 3.50
N ALA A 99 14.40 -7.28 3.85
CA ALA A 99 13.99 -7.57 5.21
C ALA A 99 15.06 -8.39 5.94
N THR A 100 15.09 -8.28 7.26
CA THR A 100 15.76 -9.24 8.14
C THR A 100 14.77 -9.74 9.19
N THR A 101 15.13 -10.79 9.93
CA THR A 101 14.30 -11.27 11.05
C THR A 101 14.02 -10.16 12.08
N ALA A 102 14.99 -9.28 12.32
CA ALA A 102 14.85 -8.17 13.28
C ALA A 102 14.15 -6.93 12.67
N GLU A 103 14.22 -6.78 11.35
CA GLU A 103 13.67 -5.63 10.61
C GLU A 103 12.77 -6.11 9.46
N PRO A 104 11.59 -6.69 9.76
CA PRO A 104 10.68 -7.15 8.73
C PRO A 104 10.10 -5.98 7.93
N LEU A 105 9.79 -6.22 6.66
CA LEU A 105 9.11 -5.25 5.79
C LEU A 105 7.60 -5.46 5.69
N LEU A 106 7.13 -6.68 5.99
CA LEU A 106 5.72 -7.05 6.03
C LEU A 106 5.37 -7.47 7.47
N GLN A 107 4.19 -7.09 7.95
CA GLN A 107 3.68 -7.55 9.24
C GLN A 107 3.27 -9.02 9.17
N ASP A 108 3.20 -9.69 10.33
CA ASP A 108 2.84 -11.11 10.44
C ASP A 108 1.43 -11.44 9.91
N ASP A 109 0.59 -10.40 9.77
CA ASP A 109 -0.72 -10.49 9.15
C ASP A 109 -0.70 -10.77 7.64
N ALA A 110 0.48 -10.73 7.01
CA ALA A 110 0.70 -10.90 5.59
C ALA A 110 -0.10 -9.94 4.69
N LEU A 111 -0.48 -8.78 5.23
CA LEU A 111 -1.28 -7.76 4.55
C LEU A 111 -0.60 -6.39 4.61
N HIS A 112 -0.26 -5.93 5.81
CA HIS A 112 0.20 -4.57 6.01
C HIS A 112 1.73 -4.51 5.98
N PRO A 113 2.34 -3.53 5.29
CA PRO A 113 3.76 -3.28 5.42
C PRO A 113 4.08 -2.76 6.83
N THR A 114 5.26 -3.09 7.35
CA THR A 114 5.79 -2.39 8.54
C THR A 114 6.10 -0.94 8.18
N ALA A 115 6.42 -0.09 9.16
CA ALA A 115 6.90 1.27 8.88
C ALA A 115 8.13 1.27 7.94
N ARG A 116 9.01 0.27 8.06
CA ARG A 116 10.17 0.09 7.19
C ARG A 116 9.77 -0.36 5.78
N GLY A 117 8.79 -1.26 5.66
CA GLY A 117 8.23 -1.65 4.36
C GLY A 117 7.51 -0.50 3.66
N LEU A 118 6.75 0.30 4.42
CA LEU A 118 6.05 1.47 3.91
C LEU A 118 7.02 2.54 3.40
N ALA A 119 8.16 2.72 4.07
CA ALA A 119 9.21 3.59 3.58
C ALA A 119 9.77 3.13 2.22
N GLY A 120 9.98 1.81 2.04
CA GLY A 120 10.39 1.23 0.76
C GLY A 120 9.35 1.43 -0.35
N ILE A 121 8.06 1.15 -0.07
CA ILE A 121 6.96 1.39 -1.01
C ILE A 121 6.90 2.88 -1.39
N THR A 122 7.07 3.78 -0.42
CA THR A 122 7.09 5.22 -0.64
C THR A 122 8.24 5.63 -1.53
N ALA A 123 9.45 5.07 -1.34
CA ALA A 123 10.60 5.33 -2.20
C ALA A 123 10.30 4.96 -3.66
N VAL A 124 9.69 3.77 -3.89
CA VAL A 124 9.29 3.35 -5.25
C VAL A 124 8.24 4.29 -5.84
N ALA A 125 7.24 4.68 -5.05
CA ALA A 125 6.20 5.61 -5.50
C ALA A 125 6.79 6.99 -5.87
N LEU A 126 7.71 7.52 -5.06
CA LEU A 126 8.37 8.79 -5.32
C LEU A 126 9.22 8.74 -6.60
N LEU A 127 9.97 7.66 -6.81
CA LEU A 127 10.74 7.45 -8.05
C LEU A 127 9.85 7.40 -9.29
N ALA A 128 8.71 6.73 -9.20
CA ALA A 128 7.78 6.60 -10.33
C ALA A 128 7.12 7.93 -10.71
N ILE A 129 6.89 8.82 -9.73
CA ILE A 129 6.29 10.14 -9.96
C ILE A 129 7.33 11.23 -10.17
N ASP A 130 8.62 10.97 -9.95
CA ASP A 130 9.73 11.92 -10.12
C ASP A 130 9.64 12.72 -11.43
N PRO A 131 9.37 12.10 -12.61
CA PRO A 131 9.23 12.83 -13.87
C PRO A 131 8.07 13.83 -13.89
N LEU A 132 7.06 13.64 -13.04
CA LEU A 132 5.85 14.46 -12.94
C LEU A 132 5.99 15.58 -11.90
N LEU A 133 6.99 15.51 -11.02
CA LEU A 133 7.23 16.52 -9.98
C LEU A 133 7.89 17.76 -10.59
N ALA A 134 7.43 18.95 -10.16
CA ALA A 134 8.15 20.19 -10.44
C ALA A 134 9.54 20.15 -9.77
N ALA A 135 10.54 20.78 -10.41
CA ALA A 135 11.94 20.70 -10.00
C ALA A 135 12.18 21.08 -8.53
N GLU A 136 11.44 22.07 -8.03
CA GLU A 136 11.49 22.53 -6.63
C GLU A 136 11.03 21.48 -5.60
N PHE A 137 10.10 20.60 -5.97
CA PHE A 137 9.67 19.48 -5.14
C PHE A 137 10.63 18.31 -5.29
N ARG A 138 11.05 18.02 -6.53
CA ARG A 138 11.99 16.95 -6.83
C ARG A 138 13.26 17.05 -6.00
N ALA A 139 13.85 18.24 -5.90
CA ALA A 139 15.08 18.48 -5.12
C ALA A 139 14.94 18.22 -3.61
N LYS A 140 13.70 18.14 -3.10
CA LYS A 140 13.39 17.93 -1.67
C LYS A 140 12.85 16.53 -1.38
N CYS A 141 12.54 15.74 -2.40
CA CYS A 141 11.99 14.39 -2.24
C CYS A 141 13.12 13.39 -1.95
N PRO A 142 13.17 12.78 -0.76
CA PRO A 142 14.12 11.71 -0.51
C PRO A 142 13.71 10.46 -1.31
N HIS A 143 14.65 9.88 -2.06
CA HIS A 143 14.47 8.56 -2.68
C HIS A 143 15.12 7.43 -1.88
N ASP A 144 15.94 7.78 -0.88
CA ASP A 144 16.53 6.80 0.04
C ASP A 144 15.46 6.33 1.05
N PRO A 145 15.11 5.03 1.06
CA PRO A 145 14.14 4.48 2.01
C PRO A 145 14.54 4.68 3.48
N LYS A 146 15.84 4.81 3.80
CA LYS A 146 16.30 5.12 5.17
C LYS A 146 15.86 6.50 5.60
N LEU A 147 16.08 7.51 4.77
CA LEU A 147 15.70 8.89 5.06
C LEU A 147 14.17 9.03 5.18
N ILE A 148 13.43 8.31 4.33
CA ILE A 148 11.96 8.24 4.42
C ILE A 148 11.54 7.59 5.74
N PHE A 149 12.15 6.46 6.11
CA PHE A 149 11.84 5.76 7.35
C PHE A 149 12.14 6.60 8.59
N GLU A 150 13.27 7.30 8.62
CA GLU A 150 13.61 8.25 9.68
C GLU A 150 12.61 9.40 9.78
N ALA A 151 12.15 9.93 8.63
CA ALA A 151 11.14 10.99 8.61
C ALA A 151 9.78 10.49 9.12
N LEU A 152 9.36 9.29 8.72
CA LEU A 152 8.12 8.65 9.18
C LEU A 152 8.15 8.43 10.69
N THR A 153 9.23 7.86 11.23
CA THR A 153 9.36 7.57 12.67
C THR A 153 9.43 8.82 13.54
N LYS A 154 9.99 9.93 13.04
CA LYS A 154 9.97 11.23 13.73
C LYS A 154 8.58 11.89 13.74
N SER A 155 7.77 11.61 12.73
CA SER A 155 6.45 12.26 12.53
C SER A 155 5.28 11.48 13.13
N LEU A 156 5.47 10.19 13.41
CA LEU A 156 4.49 9.40 14.15
C LEU A 156 4.55 9.85 15.63
N PRO A 157 3.44 10.35 16.24
CA PRO A 157 3.42 10.51 17.68
C PRO A 157 3.78 9.17 18.32
N LYS A 158 4.44 9.17 19.48
CA LYS A 158 4.82 7.95 20.21
C LYS A 158 3.59 7.04 20.39
N LEU A 159 3.32 6.16 19.43
CA LEU A 159 2.21 5.21 19.40
C LEU A 159 2.33 4.16 20.53
N SER A 160 3.40 4.21 21.31
CA SER A 160 3.66 3.39 22.49
C SER A 160 2.88 3.83 23.73
N GLU A 161 2.50 5.10 23.89
CA GLU A 161 1.86 5.57 25.14
C GLU A 161 0.37 5.16 25.25
N SER A 162 -0.28 4.80 24.13
CA SER A 162 -1.71 4.42 24.13
C SER A 162 -2.00 2.94 24.42
N ARG A 163 -0.99 2.06 24.40
CA ARG A 163 -1.18 0.62 24.64
C ARG A 163 -1.07 0.28 26.14
N GLU A 164 -0.13 0.90 26.85
CA GLU A 164 0.03 0.74 28.31
C GLU A 164 -1.13 1.36 29.09
N GLN A 165 -1.72 2.46 28.62
CA GLN A 165 -2.87 3.09 29.29
C GLN A 165 -4.18 2.30 29.14
N LYS A 166 -4.32 1.44 28.13
CA LYS A 166 -5.51 0.58 27.96
C LYS A 166 -5.44 -0.69 28.82
N GLU A 167 -4.25 -1.18 29.15
CA GLU A 167 -4.10 -2.34 30.05
C GLU A 167 -4.25 -1.96 31.54
N ALA A 168 -4.06 -0.69 31.91
CA ALA A 168 -4.21 -0.22 33.28
C ALA A 168 -5.67 -0.03 33.78
N ILE A 169 -6.68 -0.14 32.90
CA ILE A 169 -8.11 0.13 33.24
C ILE A 169 -8.99 -1.14 33.14
N ALA A 170 -8.40 -2.34 33.07
CA ALA A 170 -9.19 -3.56 33.22
C ALA A 170 -9.49 -3.83 34.72
N PRO A 171 -10.76 -3.87 35.17
CA PRO A 171 -11.07 -4.15 36.57
C PRO A 171 -10.67 -5.59 36.91
N LYS A 172 -9.87 -5.73 37.98
CA LYS A 172 -9.65 -7.01 38.66
C LYS A 172 -10.96 -7.46 39.30
N ASN A 173 -11.75 -8.26 38.60
CA ASN A 173 -12.82 -9.01 39.23
C ASN A 173 -12.21 -10.20 39.96
N ALA A 174 -12.14 -10.06 41.28
CA ALA A 174 -11.88 -11.13 42.22
C ALA A 174 -13.05 -12.14 42.20
N ALA A 175 -12.71 -13.42 42.18
CA ALA A 175 -13.57 -14.52 42.63
C ALA A 175 -13.01 -15.02 43.96
#